data_AF-A0A227J467-F1
#
_entry.id   AF-A0A227J467-F1
#
_cell.length_a   1.000
_cell.length_b   1.000
_cell.length_c   1.000
_cell.angle_alpha   90.00
_cell.angle_beta   90.00
_cell.angle_gamma   90.00
#
_symmetry.space_group_name_H-M   'P 1'
#
loop_
_entity.id
_entity.type
_entity.pdbx_description
1 polymer ?
#
loop_
_entity_poly.entity_id
_entity_poly.type
_entity_poly.pdbx_seq_one_letter_code
_entity_poly.pdbx_strand_id
1 'polypeptide(L)'
;TAMPLLDNLEVRKGIMAATDFDGMIENIMRGDYSRKPHGLGFGHGEYDDPNNTPPKFDVDAAVKHFEKAGFDTLGSDGIRVNDKGQRLSFAITYGYNSWTPRIAYLKEQAKL
;
A
#
# COMPACT_ATOMS: atom_id res chain seq x y z
N THR A 1 18.17 9.44 4.52
CA THR A 1 18.62 8.18 3.87
C THR A 1 17.68 7.90 2.71
N ALA A 2 18.20 7.62 1.51
CA ALA A 2 17.36 7.28 0.37
C ALA A 2 16.69 5.92 0.62
N MET A 3 15.38 5.85 0.41
CA MET A 3 14.65 4.58 0.29
C MET A 3 14.47 4.34 -1.21
N PRO A 4 15.27 3.47 -1.85
CA PRO A 4 15.16 3.21 -3.28
C PRO A 4 13.70 2.91 -3.67
N LEU A 5 13.26 3.39 -4.84
CA LEU A 5 11.89 3.29 -5.38
C LEU A 5 10.84 4.19 -4.72
N LEU A 6 10.93 4.43 -3.42
CA LEU A 6 9.91 5.19 -2.67
C LEU A 6 10.05 6.71 -2.81
N ASP A 7 11.12 7.19 -3.44
CA ASP A 7 11.28 8.58 -3.88
C ASP A 7 10.33 8.92 -5.03
N ASN A 8 9.97 7.95 -5.87
CA ASN A 8 8.99 8.11 -6.94
C ASN A 8 7.56 8.24 -6.41
N LEU A 9 6.89 9.35 -6.75
CA LEU A 9 5.51 9.62 -6.32
C LEU A 9 4.51 8.58 -6.85
N GLU A 10 4.65 8.15 -8.09
CA GLU A 10 3.74 7.19 -8.71
C GLU A 10 3.90 5.81 -8.05
N VAL A 11 5.11 5.41 -7.65
CA VAL A 11 5.31 4.20 -6.82
C VAL A 11 4.52 4.31 -5.51
N ARG A 12 4.61 5.44 -4.80
CA ARG A 12 3.87 5.62 -3.53
C ARG A 12 2.36 5.60 -3.71
N LYS A 13 1.83 6.22 -4.77
CA LYS A 13 0.40 6.17 -5.10
C LYS A 13 -0.05 4.75 -5.43
N GLY A 14 0.74 4.03 -6.22
CA GLY A 14 0.47 2.63 -6.55
C GLY A 14 0.43 1.75 -5.31
N ILE A 15 1.38 1.92 -4.38
CA ILE A 15 1.38 1.21 -3.09
C ILE A 15 0.09 1.49 -2.31
N MET A 16 -0.34 2.76 -2.22
CA MET A 16 -1.58 3.10 -1.50
C MET A 16 -2.81 2.42 -2.09
N ALA A 17 -2.92 2.36 -3.43
CA ALA A 17 -4.01 1.69 -4.12
C ALA A 17 -3.92 0.15 -4.05
N ALA A 18 -2.71 -0.42 -3.97
CA ALA A 18 -2.50 -1.86 -3.81
C ALA A 18 -2.64 -2.37 -2.37
N THR A 19 -2.90 -1.49 -1.39
CA THR A 19 -2.94 -1.87 0.03
C THR A 19 -4.37 -1.97 0.54
N ASP A 20 -4.86 -3.20 0.67
CA ASP A 20 -6.20 -3.49 1.20
C ASP A 20 -6.26 -3.39 2.74
N PHE A 21 -6.37 -2.17 3.23
CA PHE A 21 -6.52 -1.93 4.67
C PHE A 21 -7.89 -2.29 5.22
N ASP A 22 -8.95 -2.11 4.42
CA ASP A 22 -10.31 -2.38 4.89
C ASP A 22 -10.50 -3.89 5.05
N GLY A 23 -10.08 -4.70 4.07
CA GLY A 23 -10.09 -6.15 4.21
C GLY A 23 -9.13 -6.65 5.28
N MET A 24 -7.97 -6.02 5.50
CA MET A 24 -7.10 -6.37 6.64
C MET A 24 -7.79 -6.09 7.99
N ILE A 25 -8.49 -4.97 8.12
CA ILE A 25 -9.23 -4.61 9.33
C ILE A 25 -10.36 -5.62 9.57
N GLU A 26 -11.13 -5.95 8.54
CA GLU A 26 -12.23 -6.90 8.63
C GLU A 26 -11.72 -8.32 8.99
N ASN A 27 -10.75 -8.83 8.23
CA ASN A 27 -10.38 -10.24 8.28
C ASN A 27 -9.32 -10.55 9.35
N ILE A 28 -8.35 -9.66 9.56
CA ILE A 28 -7.25 -9.90 10.51
C ILE A 28 -7.55 -9.24 11.86
N MET A 29 -8.09 -8.02 11.85
CA MET A 29 -8.40 -7.26 13.08
C MET A 29 -9.82 -7.48 13.58
N ARG A 30 -10.66 -8.26 12.87
CA ARG A 30 -12.05 -8.55 13.25
C ARG A 30 -12.92 -7.30 13.44
N GLY A 31 -12.57 -6.22 12.75
CA GLY A 31 -13.27 -4.94 12.84
C GLY A 31 -12.91 -4.06 14.05
N ASP A 32 -11.97 -4.47 14.91
CA ASP A 32 -11.61 -3.72 16.13
C ASP A 32 -10.84 -2.41 15.87
N TYR A 33 -10.50 -2.12 14.62
CA TYR A 33 -9.75 -0.94 14.21
C TYR A 33 -10.57 -0.06 13.27
N SER A 34 -10.52 1.25 13.49
CA SER A 34 -11.08 2.21 12.56
C SER A 34 -10.07 2.61 11.49
N ARG A 35 -10.51 2.61 10.23
CA ARG A 35 -9.74 3.13 9.11
C ARG A 35 -9.56 4.65 9.26
N LYS A 36 -8.31 5.10 9.36
CA LYS A 36 -8.01 6.54 9.42
C LYS A 36 -8.14 7.16 8.03
N PRO A 37 -8.77 8.35 7.90
CA PRO A 37 -8.88 9.05 6.63
C PRO A 37 -7.53 9.62 6.15
N HIS A 38 -6.62 9.94 7.08
CA HIS A 38 -5.25 10.38 6.80
C HIS A 38 -4.28 10.04 7.93
N GLY A 39 -2.98 10.27 7.71
CA GLY A 39 -1.91 9.91 8.64
C GLY A 39 -1.90 10.67 9.97
N LEU A 40 -2.61 11.79 10.07
CA LEU A 40 -2.69 12.60 11.30
C LEU A 40 -3.74 12.10 12.30
N GLY A 41 -4.56 11.10 11.94
CA GLY A 41 -5.67 10.64 12.77
C GLY A 41 -6.98 11.36 12.46
N PHE A 42 -8.00 11.11 13.28
CA PHE A 42 -9.33 11.71 13.22
C PHE A 42 -9.95 11.66 14.62
N GLY A 43 -11.01 12.44 14.87
CA GLY A 43 -11.64 12.60 16.18
C GLY A 43 -11.28 13.90 16.91
N HIS A 44 -10.73 14.89 16.21
CA HIS A 44 -10.29 16.18 16.77
C HIS A 44 -11.33 17.31 16.60
N GLY A 45 -12.58 16.98 16.29
CA GLY A 45 -13.65 17.97 16.16
C GLY A 45 -13.46 18.89 14.97
N GLU A 46 -13.49 20.20 15.19
CA GLU A 46 -13.37 21.23 14.14
C GLU A 46 -11.99 21.29 13.46
N TYR A 47 -11.00 20.59 13.99
CA TYR A 47 -9.67 20.48 13.40
C TYR A 47 -9.54 19.37 12.35
N ASP A 48 -10.57 18.53 12.19
CA ASP A 48 -10.62 17.53 11.12
C ASP A 48 -11.46 18.04 9.95
N ASP A 49 -11.02 17.76 8.72
CA ASP A 49 -11.87 17.92 7.54
C ASP A 49 -12.79 16.69 7.40
N PRO A 50 -14.13 16.85 7.53
CA PRO A 50 -15.06 15.73 7.49
C PRO A 50 -15.16 15.06 6.11
N ASN A 51 -14.63 15.70 5.06
CA ASN A 51 -14.67 15.16 3.69
C ASN A 51 -13.45 14.31 3.34
N ASN A 52 -12.45 14.24 4.22
CA ASN A 52 -11.29 13.41 3.99
C ASN A 52 -11.67 11.94 3.97
N THR A 53 -11.26 11.25 2.91
CA THR A 53 -11.46 9.81 2.77
C THR A 53 -10.13 9.11 2.51
N PRO A 54 -9.93 7.91 3.06
CA PRO A 54 -8.72 7.14 2.79
C PRO A 54 -8.71 6.69 1.32
N PRO A 55 -7.54 6.58 0.68
CA PRO A 55 -7.43 5.88 -0.58
C PRO A 55 -7.99 4.47 -0.47
N LYS A 56 -8.77 4.06 -1.47
CA LYS A 56 -9.37 2.73 -1.56
C LYS A 56 -8.37 1.74 -2.15
N PHE A 57 -8.58 0.47 -1.81
CA PHE A 57 -7.96 -0.63 -2.54
C PHE A 57 -8.51 -0.68 -3.96
N ASP A 58 -7.64 -0.53 -4.95
CA ASP A 58 -7.97 -0.48 -6.37
C ASP A 58 -6.76 -0.97 -7.18
N VAL A 59 -6.85 -2.23 -7.62
CA VAL A 59 -5.77 -2.91 -8.35
C VAL A 59 -5.49 -2.22 -9.68
N ASP A 60 -6.52 -1.81 -10.41
CA ASP A 60 -6.35 -1.16 -11.72
C ASP A 60 -5.67 0.20 -11.57
N ALA A 61 -6.02 0.96 -10.52
CA ALA A 61 -5.34 2.21 -10.20
C ALA A 61 -3.88 1.98 -9.81
N ALA A 62 -3.60 0.94 -9.00
CA ALA A 62 -2.24 0.59 -8.62
C ALA A 62 -1.37 0.26 -9.82
N VAL A 63 -1.87 -0.60 -10.72
CA VAL A 63 -1.20 -0.97 -11.97
C VAL A 63 -0.88 0.26 -12.82
N LYS A 64 -1.85 1.15 -13.04
CA LYS A 64 -1.64 2.38 -13.81
C LYS A 64 -0.53 3.26 -13.22
N HIS A 65 -0.45 3.34 -11.89
CA HIS A 65 0.60 4.10 -11.23
C HIS A 65 1.97 3.43 -11.35
N PHE A 66 2.05 2.10 -11.23
CA PHE A 66 3.30 1.37 -11.42
C PHE A 66 3.82 1.47 -12.86
N GLU A 67 2.95 1.38 -13.86
CA GLU A 67 3.30 1.59 -15.27
C GLU A 67 3.85 3.00 -15.51
N LYS A 68 3.21 4.04 -14.95
CA LYS A 68 3.71 5.42 -15.00
C LYS A 68 5.07 5.60 -14.32
N ALA A 69 5.37 4.77 -13.32
CA ALA A 69 6.67 4.73 -12.68
C ALA A 69 7.73 3.92 -13.46
N GLY A 70 7.36 3.36 -14.62
CA GLY A 70 8.23 2.55 -15.48
C GLY A 70 8.22 1.05 -15.15
N PHE A 71 7.31 0.57 -14.31
CA PHE A 71 7.15 -0.85 -13.95
C PHE A 71 6.01 -1.50 -14.76
N ASP A 72 6.18 -1.54 -16.08
CA ASP A 72 5.16 -1.91 -17.05
C ASP A 72 5.19 -3.39 -17.50
N THR A 73 6.23 -4.12 -17.11
CA THR A 73 6.43 -5.51 -17.51
C THR A 73 6.34 -6.43 -16.30
N LEU A 74 5.77 -7.62 -16.45
CA LEU A 74 5.79 -8.66 -15.42
C LEU A 74 7.03 -9.56 -15.59
N GLY A 75 7.79 -9.73 -14.51
CA GLY A 75 8.89 -10.71 -14.47
C GLY A 75 8.37 -12.15 -14.44
N SER A 76 9.29 -13.11 -14.55
CA SER A 76 8.97 -14.56 -14.52
C SER A 76 8.34 -15.03 -13.20
N ASP A 77 8.48 -14.23 -12.14
CA ASP A 77 7.89 -14.47 -10.82
C ASP A 77 6.59 -13.67 -10.58
N GLY A 78 6.07 -13.02 -11.62
CA GLY A 78 4.86 -12.20 -11.56
C GLY A 78 5.04 -10.83 -10.89
N ILE A 79 6.26 -10.44 -10.54
CA ILE A 79 6.53 -9.11 -9.95
C ILE A 79 6.91 -8.14 -11.06
N ARG A 80 6.37 -6.92 -11.00
CA ARG A 80 6.63 -5.90 -12.00
C ARG A 80 8.11 -5.50 -12.04
N VAL A 81 8.64 -5.32 -13.25
CA VAL A 81 10.02 -4.92 -13.54
C VAL A 81 10.04 -3.69 -14.42
N ASN A 82 11.10 -2.88 -14.30
CA ASN A 82 11.33 -1.74 -15.19
C ASN A 82 12.32 -2.07 -16.33
N ASP A 83 12.54 -1.09 -17.19
CA ASP A 83 13.47 -1.14 -18.33
C ASP A 83 14.93 -1.50 -17.96
N LYS A 84 15.33 -1.23 -16.71
CA LYS A 84 16.64 -1.58 -16.15
C LYS A 84 16.69 -2.98 -15.55
N GLY A 85 15.60 -3.75 -15.62
CA GLY A 85 15.48 -5.07 -14.99
C GLY A 85 15.34 -5.00 -13.46
N GLN A 86 15.09 -3.82 -12.88
CA GLN A 86 14.86 -3.68 -11.45
C GLN A 86 13.43 -4.11 -11.12
N ARG A 87 13.28 -4.94 -10.09
CA ARG A 87 11.98 -5.39 -9.57
C ARG A 87 11.35 -4.33 -8.67
N LEU A 88 10.03 -4.16 -8.76
CA LEU A 88 9.23 -3.39 -7.82
C LEU A 88 9.09 -4.17 -6.51
N SER A 89 10.13 -4.10 -5.68
CA SER A 89 10.19 -4.85 -4.43
C SER A 89 10.93 -4.05 -3.37
N PHE A 90 10.43 -4.09 -2.14
CA PHE A 90 11.01 -3.42 -0.99
C PHE A 90 10.74 -4.21 0.29
N ALA A 91 11.55 -3.99 1.31
CA ALA A 91 11.41 -4.63 2.61
C ALA A 91 10.48 -3.82 3.53
N ILE A 92 9.61 -4.52 4.26
CA ILE A 92 8.82 -3.95 5.35
C ILE A 92 9.39 -4.47 6.66
N THR A 93 9.94 -3.56 7.47
CA THR A 93 10.41 -3.86 8.83
C THR A 93 9.32 -3.50 9.83
N TYR A 94 9.00 -4.43 10.74
CA TYR A 94 8.03 -4.22 11.82
C TYR A 94 8.53 -4.81 13.13
N GLY A 95 8.19 -4.16 14.25
CA GLY A 95 8.80 -4.44 15.55
C GLY A 95 8.08 -5.47 16.43
N TYR A 96 6.85 -5.85 16.08
CA TYR A 96 6.01 -6.72 16.91
C TYR A 96 5.53 -7.94 16.13
N ASN A 97 5.72 -9.14 16.69
CA ASN A 97 5.24 -10.39 16.09
C ASN A 97 3.72 -10.42 15.90
N SER A 98 2.97 -9.67 16.72
CA SER A 98 1.51 -9.52 16.55
C SER A 98 1.11 -8.80 15.26
N TRP A 99 2.05 -8.13 14.57
CA TRP A 99 1.81 -7.50 13.27
C TRP A 99 2.07 -8.44 12.09
N THR A 100 2.74 -9.58 12.29
CA THR A 100 3.03 -10.55 11.23
C THR A 100 1.79 -10.92 10.40
N PRO A 101 0.62 -11.23 10.98
CA PRO A 101 -0.56 -11.57 10.20
C PRO A 101 -1.07 -10.41 9.33
N ARG A 102 -0.93 -9.17 9.82
CA ARG A 102 -1.31 -7.94 9.10
C ARG A 102 -0.44 -7.77 7.86
N ILE A 103 0.87 -7.89 8.03
CA ILE A 103 1.84 -7.76 6.94
C ILE A 103 1.74 -8.92 5.96
N ALA A 104 1.49 -10.14 6.44
CA ALA A 104 1.27 -11.31 5.59
C ALA A 104 0.03 -11.14 4.69
N TYR A 105 -1.08 -10.66 5.23
CA TYR A 105 -2.29 -10.36 4.45
C TYR A 105 -2.00 -9.37 3.32
N LEU A 106 -1.39 -8.21 3.66
CA LEU A 106 -1.08 -7.17 2.68
C LEU A 106 -0.09 -7.65 1.61
N LYS A 107 0.89 -8.49 1.98
CA LYS A 107 1.83 -9.11 1.04
C LYS A 107 1.12 -9.99 0.01
N GLU A 108 0.11 -10.76 0.43
CA GLU A 108 -0.63 -11.63 -0.50
C GLU A 108 -1.52 -10.81 -1.44
N GLN A 109 -2.17 -9.75 -0.94
CA GLN A 109 -2.95 -8.83 -1.80
C GLN A 109 -2.07 -8.11 -2.84
N ALA A 110 -0.81 -7.80 -2.50
CA ALA A 110 0.12 -7.13 -3.42
C ALA A 110 0.57 -7.99 -4.62
N LYS A 111 0.16 -9.26 -4.70
CA LYS A 111 0.43 -10.16 -5.84
C LYS A 111 -0.71 -10.21 -6.86
N LEU A 112 -1.89 -9.71 -6.50
CA LEU A 112 -3.07 -9.65 -7.36
C LEU A 112 -2.97 -8.47 -8.33
#